data_AF-A0A7S4RF80-F1
#
_entry.id   AF-A0A7S4RF80-F1
#
_cell.length_a   1.000
_cell.length_b   1.000
_cell.length_c   1.000
_cell.angle_alpha   90.00
_cell.angle_beta   90.00
_cell.angle_gamma   90.00
#
_symmetry.space_group_name_H-M   'P 1'
#
loop_
_entity.id
_entity.type
_entity.pdbx_description
1 polymer ?
#
loop_
_entity_poly.entity_id
_entity_poly.type
_entity_poly.pdbx_seq_one_letter_code
_entity_poly.pdbx_strand_id
1 'polypeptide(L)'
;MSTATVARAALRRAVTLSSSRSNGVTSFTRALSSAIPSEAYGSATNGVVIDKYVASPPASTTSAAETARLPNDVHERNAIYSDEETRTMAGISATVRHDWTKEEIAEIYMLPFHELMHRAATVHRMYWNPSEVQQCTLLSIKTGGCTEDCGYCSQSTRYKTFVKPTPTMKVQQVLEAAKRAKDAGSTRFCMGAAWRELGNKKNAFN
;
A
#
# COMPACT_ATOMS: atom_id res chain seq x y z
N MET A 1 -34.67 34.56 -37.41
CA MET A 1 -34.09 34.52 -36.05
C MET A 1 -33.41 33.17 -35.89
N SER A 2 -32.09 33.20 -35.70
CA SER A 2 -31.13 32.13 -36.06
C SER A 2 -31.05 31.01 -35.03
N THR A 3 -31.06 29.77 -35.53
CA THR A 3 -30.55 28.57 -34.87
C THR A 3 -29.01 28.59 -34.88
N ALA A 4 -28.36 28.10 -33.83
CA ALA A 4 -26.90 27.93 -33.81
C ALA A 4 -26.49 26.65 -33.06
N THR A 5 -26.30 25.61 -33.87
CA THR A 5 -25.44 24.45 -33.62
C THR A 5 -24.01 24.92 -33.31
N VAL A 6 -23.42 24.52 -32.18
CA VAL A 6 -21.97 24.70 -31.95
C VAL A 6 -21.26 23.37 -32.15
N ALA A 7 -20.48 23.35 -33.22
CA ALA A 7 -19.67 22.24 -33.69
C ALA A 7 -18.44 22.00 -32.79
N ARG A 8 -18.11 20.72 -32.60
CA ARG A 8 -16.78 20.26 -32.15
C ARG A 8 -15.72 20.69 -33.16
N ALA A 9 -14.82 21.59 -32.79
CA ALA A 9 -13.59 21.85 -33.53
C ALA A 9 -12.42 21.15 -32.83
N ALA A 10 -11.87 20.14 -33.49
CA ALA A 10 -10.65 19.45 -33.11
C ALA A 10 -9.44 20.38 -33.30
N LEU A 11 -8.75 20.74 -32.21
CA LEU A 11 -7.46 21.41 -32.26
C LEU A 11 -6.39 20.44 -32.78
N ARG A 12 -6.20 20.39 -34.09
CA ARG A 12 -4.99 19.85 -34.72
C ARG A 12 -3.84 20.84 -34.46
N ARG A 13 -2.93 20.53 -33.55
CA ARG A 13 -1.64 21.25 -33.45
C ARG A 13 -0.78 20.88 -34.65
N ALA A 14 -0.34 21.88 -35.42
CA ALA A 14 0.68 21.70 -36.45
C ALA A 14 2.03 21.35 -35.77
N VAL A 15 2.64 20.25 -36.21
CA VAL A 15 3.97 19.81 -35.79
C VAL A 15 4.91 20.07 -36.97
N THR A 16 5.86 20.98 -36.82
CA THR A 16 6.95 21.17 -37.78
C THR A 16 8.18 20.38 -37.33
N LEU A 17 8.59 19.42 -38.15
CA LEU A 17 9.81 18.64 -37.97
C LEU A 17 10.87 19.20 -38.92
N SER A 18 12.02 19.58 -38.38
CA SER A 18 13.21 19.91 -39.15
C SER A 18 14.24 18.79 -38.99
N SER A 19 14.82 18.35 -40.11
CA SER A 19 15.93 17.39 -40.12
C SER A 19 17.19 18.07 -40.63
N SER A 20 18.33 17.84 -39.96
CA SER A 20 19.64 18.15 -40.53
C SER A 20 20.53 16.92 -40.49
N ARG A 21 21.42 16.80 -41.48
CA ARG A 21 22.25 15.62 -41.71
C ARG A 21 23.72 16.05 -41.63
N SER A 22 24.47 15.49 -40.69
CA SER A 22 25.94 15.59 -40.69
C SER A 22 26.52 14.24 -40.26
N ASN A 23 27.55 13.78 -40.98
CA ASN A 23 28.28 12.53 -40.73
C ASN A 23 27.41 11.27 -40.52
N GLY A 24 26.47 11.02 -41.43
CA GLY A 24 25.76 9.73 -41.51
C GLY A 24 24.72 9.44 -40.42
N VAL A 25 24.53 10.36 -39.46
CA VAL A 25 23.52 10.23 -38.40
C VAL A 25 22.39 11.23 -38.66
N THR A 26 21.15 10.74 -38.73
CA THR A 26 19.95 11.59 -38.84
C THR A 26 19.45 11.92 -37.43
N SER A 27 19.49 13.20 -37.05
CA SER A 27 18.96 13.66 -35.77
C SER A 27 17.65 14.41 -35.96
N PHE A 28 16.63 14.05 -35.17
CA PHE A 28 15.34 14.72 -35.14
C PHE A 28 15.24 15.57 -33.88
N THR A 29 15.27 16.89 -34.05
CA THR A 29 15.01 17.84 -32.96
C THR A 29 13.56 18.29 -32.98
N ARG A 30 12.83 17.97 -31.90
CA ARG A 30 11.46 18.43 -31.68
C ARG A 30 11.49 19.77 -30.96
N ALA A 31 11.29 20.87 -31.69
CA ALA A 31 11.07 22.17 -31.07
C ALA A 31 9.61 22.29 -30.64
N LEU A 32 9.35 22.28 -29.34
CA LEU A 32 8.06 22.67 -28.78
C LEU A 32 8.04 24.20 -28.70
N SER A 33 7.18 24.84 -29.50
CA SER A 33 6.92 26.28 -29.37
C SER A 33 6.38 26.58 -27.97
N SER A 34 7.14 27.36 -27.20
CA SER A 34 6.93 27.70 -25.79
C SER A 34 6.03 28.93 -25.61
N ALA A 35 4.91 28.99 -26.33
CA ALA A 35 3.93 30.06 -26.17
C ALA A 35 2.62 29.48 -25.62
N ILE A 36 2.51 29.39 -24.29
CA ILE A 36 1.22 29.31 -23.60
C ILE A 36 0.84 30.76 -23.24
N PRO A 37 -0.35 31.25 -23.61
CA PRO A 37 -0.80 32.57 -23.17
C PRO A 37 -0.91 32.60 -21.63
N SER A 38 -0.22 33.54 -21.00
CA SER A 38 -0.02 33.64 -19.55
C SER A 38 -1.19 34.32 -18.79
N GLU A 39 -2.44 34.22 -19.27
CA GLU A 39 -3.59 34.93 -18.68
C GLU A 39 -4.68 34.02 -18.08
N ALA A 40 -4.39 32.75 -17.77
CA ALA A 40 -5.40 31.83 -17.21
C ALA A 40 -5.06 31.14 -15.88
N TYR A 41 -3.96 31.50 -15.20
CA TYR A 41 -3.69 31.00 -13.85
C TYR A 41 -3.24 32.15 -12.95
N GLY A 42 -4.16 32.57 -12.09
CA GLY A 42 -3.93 33.58 -11.07
C GLY A 42 -2.75 33.19 -10.18
N SER A 43 -1.89 34.19 -9.97
CA SER A 43 -0.75 34.21 -9.09
C SER A 43 -1.12 33.89 -7.64
N ALA A 44 -0.56 32.81 -7.11
CA ALA A 44 -0.23 32.68 -5.70
C ALA A 44 1.05 31.84 -5.57
N THR A 45 2.19 32.46 -5.88
CA THR A 45 3.50 31.95 -5.48
C THR A 45 3.64 32.15 -3.97
N ASN A 46 3.29 31.14 -3.17
CA ASN A 46 3.81 31.04 -1.81
C ASN A 46 4.94 30.00 -1.82
N GLY A 47 6.15 30.48 -1.55
CA GLY A 47 7.38 29.71 -1.65
C GLY A 47 7.33 28.40 -0.87
N VAL A 48 7.81 27.34 -1.50
CA VAL A 48 8.11 26.08 -0.83
C VAL A 48 9.49 26.24 -0.19
N VAL A 49 9.52 26.38 1.13
CA VAL A 49 10.74 26.23 1.93
C VAL A 49 10.47 25.17 2.99
N ILE A 50 11.38 24.20 2.99
CA ILE A 50 11.30 22.90 3.66
C ILE A 50 11.81 23.04 5.09
N ASP A 51 11.06 22.51 6.07
CA ASP A 51 11.66 22.10 7.33
C ASP A 51 12.32 20.73 7.15
N LYS A 52 13.63 20.69 7.34
CA LYS A 52 14.36 19.43 7.51
C LYS A 52 13.87 18.79 8.81
N TYR A 53 13.07 17.72 8.71
CA TYR A 53 13.05 16.77 9.80
C TYR A 53 14.35 15.95 9.72
N VAL A 54 15.30 16.29 10.58
CA VAL A 54 16.38 15.37 10.94
C VAL A 54 15.70 14.22 11.66
N ALA A 55 15.72 13.03 11.08
CA ALA A 55 15.43 11.83 11.82
C ALA A 55 16.40 11.81 13.01
N SER A 56 15.91 12.06 14.22
CA SER A 56 16.64 11.63 15.39
C SER A 56 16.96 10.15 15.16
N PRO A 57 18.23 9.71 15.19
CA PRO A 57 18.50 8.30 15.38
C PRO A 57 17.71 7.89 16.63
N PRO A 58 17.12 6.67 16.66
CA PRO A 58 16.41 6.24 17.85
C PRO A 58 17.35 6.49 19.02
N ALA A 59 16.84 7.19 20.04
CA ALA A 59 17.59 7.46 21.24
C ALA A 59 18.31 6.17 21.60
N SER A 60 19.65 6.24 21.69
CA SER A 60 20.43 5.25 22.39
C SER A 60 20.05 5.36 23.86
N THR A 61 18.85 4.87 24.18
CA THR A 61 18.50 4.50 25.53
C THR A 61 18.95 3.06 25.65
N THR A 62 20.13 2.91 26.22
CA THR A 62 20.50 1.78 27.05
C THR A 62 19.35 1.45 28.00
N SER A 63 18.45 0.58 27.56
CA SER A 63 17.93 -0.53 28.35
C SER A 63 17.26 -1.49 27.37
N ALA A 64 17.54 -2.77 27.54
CA ALA A 64 16.76 -3.85 26.97
C ALA A 64 15.37 -3.83 27.62
N ALA A 65 14.55 -2.82 27.28
CA ALA A 65 13.15 -2.80 27.61
C ALA A 65 12.47 -3.81 26.67
N GLU A 66 12.23 -4.99 27.23
CA GLU A 66 11.27 -5.98 26.79
C GLU A 66 10.13 -5.31 26.02
N THR A 67 10.12 -5.48 24.68
CA THR A 67 9.04 -4.95 23.85
C THR A 67 7.78 -5.70 24.27
N ALA A 68 7.02 -5.11 25.21
CA ALA A 68 5.76 -5.64 25.68
C ALA A 68 4.93 -5.96 24.44
N ARG A 69 4.62 -7.24 24.26
CA ARG A 69 3.82 -7.73 23.15
C ARG A 69 2.53 -6.90 23.14
N LEU A 70 2.20 -6.29 21.99
CA LEU A 70 0.94 -5.57 21.84
C LEU A 70 -0.21 -6.44 22.40
N PRO A 71 -1.12 -5.85 23.19
CA PRO A 71 -2.24 -6.57 23.75
C PRO A 71 -2.94 -7.43 22.70
N ASN A 72 -3.09 -8.72 22.98
CA ASN A 72 -3.61 -9.68 22.00
C ASN A 72 -5.15 -9.76 22.06
N ASP A 73 -5.77 -9.13 23.06
CA ASP A 73 -7.21 -8.98 23.21
C ASP A 73 -7.75 -7.79 22.40
N VAL A 74 -8.96 -7.95 21.84
CA VAL A 74 -9.57 -6.94 20.95
C VAL A 74 -9.95 -5.68 21.71
N HIS A 75 -10.41 -5.79 22.96
CA HIS A 75 -10.80 -4.64 23.78
C HIS A 75 -9.58 -3.81 24.18
N GLU A 76 -8.46 -4.47 24.51
CA GLU A 76 -7.21 -3.80 24.87
C GLU A 76 -6.57 -3.07 23.68
N ARG A 77 -6.71 -3.55 22.44
CA ARG A 77 -6.22 -2.84 21.24
C ARG A 77 -7.00 -1.57 20.93
N ASN A 78 -8.32 -1.61 21.07
CA ASN A 78 -9.17 -0.45 20.78
C ASN A 78 -8.98 0.66 21.81
N ALA A 79 -8.67 0.31 23.06
CA ALA A 79 -8.35 1.26 24.12
C ALA A 79 -7.09 2.10 23.83
N ILE A 80 -6.17 1.63 22.97
CA ILE A 80 -4.95 2.37 22.61
C ILE A 80 -5.28 3.68 21.87
N TYR A 81 -6.44 3.74 21.19
CA TYR A 81 -6.85 4.87 20.36
C TYR A 81 -8.10 5.58 20.90
N SER A 82 -8.53 5.31 22.13
CA SER A 82 -9.73 5.94 22.70
C SER A 82 -9.59 7.45 22.83
N ASP A 83 -8.35 7.92 23.01
CA ASP A 83 -8.03 9.32 23.25
C ASP A 83 -7.48 10.01 21.97
N GLU A 84 -7.55 9.34 20.82
CA GLU A 84 -7.00 9.89 19.58
C GLU A 84 -7.89 10.99 19.00
N GLU A 85 -7.32 12.20 18.90
CA GLU A 85 -8.00 13.36 18.35
C GLU A 85 -8.23 13.26 16.82
N THR A 86 -9.29 13.92 16.34
CA THR A 86 -9.61 14.04 14.92
C THR A 86 -8.49 14.77 14.17
N ARG A 87 -7.93 14.13 13.12
CA ARG A 87 -6.90 14.73 12.26
C ARG A 87 -7.55 15.36 11.03
N THR A 88 -7.05 16.51 10.59
CA THR A 88 -7.57 17.21 9.40
C THR A 88 -6.45 17.67 8.48
N MET A 89 -6.59 17.45 7.17
CA MET A 89 -5.62 17.82 6.14
C MET A 89 -6.33 17.93 4.80
N ALA A 90 -6.02 18.96 4.02
CA ALA A 90 -6.60 19.19 2.68
C ALA A 90 -8.14 19.14 2.64
N GLY A 91 -8.82 19.59 3.71
CA GLY A 91 -10.28 19.60 3.81
C GLY A 91 -10.92 18.24 4.14
N ILE A 92 -10.12 17.21 4.40
CA ILE A 92 -10.58 15.89 4.84
C ILE A 92 -10.28 15.76 6.33
N SER A 93 -11.27 15.34 7.11
CA SER A 93 -11.13 15.03 8.54
C SER A 93 -11.29 13.53 8.77
N ALA A 94 -10.45 12.96 9.62
CA ALA A 94 -10.46 11.55 9.98
C ALA A 94 -10.39 11.38 11.50
N THR A 95 -11.25 10.50 12.01
CA THR A 95 -11.32 10.12 13.43
C THR A 95 -11.31 8.60 13.49
N VAL A 96 -10.58 8.02 14.45
CA VAL A 96 -10.59 6.58 14.65
C VAL A 96 -11.90 6.19 15.33
N ARG A 97 -12.71 5.38 14.66
CA ARG A 97 -14.01 4.90 15.15
C ARG A 97 -14.22 3.43 14.82
N HIS A 98 -15.08 2.76 15.59
CA HIS A 98 -15.25 1.30 15.58
C HIS A 98 -16.70 0.85 15.35
N ASP A 99 -17.61 1.79 15.12
CA ASP A 99 -19.07 1.65 15.11
C ASP A 99 -19.66 1.84 13.70
N TRP A 100 -18.93 1.43 12.66
CA TRP A 100 -19.34 1.57 11.26
C TRP A 100 -20.60 0.74 10.95
N THR A 101 -21.60 1.40 10.36
CA THR A 101 -22.78 0.75 9.78
C THR A 101 -22.51 0.25 8.37
N LYS A 102 -23.33 -0.67 7.87
CA LYS A 102 -23.18 -1.19 6.49
C LYS A 102 -23.44 -0.10 5.46
N GLU A 103 -24.37 0.80 5.77
CA GLU A 103 -24.77 1.92 4.94
C GLU A 103 -23.62 2.91 4.78
N GLU A 104 -22.95 3.31 5.87
CA GLU A 104 -21.77 4.18 5.82
C GLU A 104 -20.62 3.56 5.02
N ILE A 105 -20.38 2.25 5.16
CA ILE A 105 -19.34 1.54 4.38
C ILE A 105 -19.71 1.52 2.89
N ALA A 106 -21.00 1.29 2.57
CA ALA A 106 -21.48 1.27 1.21
C ALA A 106 -21.31 2.64 0.54
N GLU A 107 -21.55 3.74 1.26
CA GLU A 107 -21.30 5.10 0.77
C GLU A 107 -19.84 5.30 0.36
N ILE A 108 -18.88 4.86 1.19
CA ILE A 108 -17.44 4.91 0.86
C ILE A 108 -17.12 4.08 -0.38
N TYR A 109 -17.64 2.85 -0.43
CA TYR A 109 -17.40 1.93 -1.55
C TYR A 109 -17.94 2.47 -2.88
N MET A 110 -19.06 3.20 -2.84
CA MET A 110 -19.73 3.77 -4.00
C MET A 110 -19.18 5.15 -4.43
N LEU A 111 -18.18 5.69 -3.73
CA LEU A 111 -17.53 6.94 -4.13
C LEU A 111 -16.89 6.83 -5.53
N PRO A 112 -16.85 7.94 -6.31
CA PRO A 112 -16.05 7.98 -7.52
C PRO A 112 -14.60 7.61 -7.21
N PHE A 113 -14.02 6.69 -8.02
CA PHE A 113 -12.70 6.11 -7.74
C PHE A 113 -11.60 7.15 -7.46
N HIS A 114 -11.56 8.25 -8.23
CA HIS A 114 -10.55 9.30 -8.04
C HIS A 114 -10.72 10.05 -6.71
N GLU A 115 -11.97 10.27 -6.29
CA GLU A 115 -12.29 10.88 -5.00
C GLU A 115 -11.90 9.95 -3.85
N LEU A 116 -12.22 8.66 -3.97
CA LEU A 116 -11.83 7.64 -2.99
C LEU A 116 -10.30 7.57 -2.85
N MET A 117 -9.56 7.55 -3.95
CA MET A 117 -8.10 7.52 -3.94
C MET A 117 -7.49 8.77 -3.32
N HIS A 118 -8.03 9.96 -3.62
CA HIS A 118 -7.60 11.21 -3.00
C HIS A 118 -7.80 11.16 -1.48
N ARG A 119 -9.00 10.80 -1.02
CA ARG A 119 -9.31 10.66 0.41
C ARG A 119 -8.41 9.65 1.10
N ALA A 120 -8.25 8.45 0.53
CA ALA A 120 -7.42 7.39 1.09
C ALA A 120 -5.95 7.84 1.23
N ALA A 121 -5.40 8.51 0.21
CA ALA A 121 -4.02 8.97 0.23
C ALA A 121 -3.81 10.13 1.23
N THR A 122 -4.81 10.98 1.42
CA THR A 122 -4.82 12.04 2.44
C THR A 122 -4.86 11.45 3.84
N VAL A 123 -5.78 10.53 4.12
CA VAL A 123 -5.84 9.82 5.42
C VAL A 123 -4.54 9.06 5.68
N HIS A 124 -3.99 8.33 4.70
CA HIS A 124 -2.74 7.61 4.89
C HIS A 124 -1.58 8.51 5.37
N ARG A 125 -1.44 9.70 4.78
CA ARG A 125 -0.42 10.70 5.18
C ARG A 125 -0.65 11.31 6.55
N MET A 126 -1.90 11.32 7.06
CA MET A 126 -2.17 11.78 8.41
C MET A 126 -1.60 10.83 9.46
N TYR A 127 -1.62 9.52 9.20
CA TYR A 127 -1.29 8.48 10.19
C TYR A 127 0.04 7.78 9.95
N TRP A 128 0.58 7.83 8.72
CA TRP A 128 1.76 7.07 8.32
C TRP A 128 2.75 7.94 7.56
N ASN A 129 4.05 7.60 7.65
CA ASN A 129 5.06 8.17 6.78
C ASN A 129 4.84 7.64 5.34
N PRO A 130 4.50 8.51 4.36
CA PRO A 130 4.19 8.07 3.00
C PRO A 130 5.40 7.51 2.24
N SER A 131 6.63 7.70 2.77
CA SER A 131 7.86 7.20 2.16
C SER A 131 8.28 5.83 2.73
N GLU A 132 7.56 5.31 3.71
CA GLU A 132 7.87 4.04 4.35
C GLU A 132 6.91 2.94 3.93
N VAL A 133 7.43 1.72 3.81
CA VAL A 133 6.64 0.51 3.51
C VAL A 133 7.08 -0.61 4.45
N GLN A 134 6.12 -1.31 5.05
CA GLN A 134 6.41 -2.47 5.88
C GLN A 134 6.74 -3.70 5.02
N GLN A 135 7.97 -4.21 5.12
CA GLN A 135 8.39 -5.42 4.43
C GLN A 135 8.25 -6.68 5.31
N CYS A 136 7.42 -7.62 4.86
CA CYS A 136 7.21 -8.92 5.50
C CYS A 136 7.54 -10.06 4.54
N THR A 137 8.09 -11.15 5.07
CA THR A 137 8.36 -12.39 4.31
C THR A 137 7.53 -13.51 4.88
N LEU A 138 6.82 -14.25 4.02
CA LEU A 138 5.98 -15.38 4.41
C LEU A 138 6.59 -16.70 3.92
N LEU A 139 6.55 -17.72 4.78
CA LEU A 139 6.87 -19.10 4.44
C LEU A 139 5.69 -20.02 4.73
N SER A 140 5.34 -20.86 3.75
CA SER A 140 4.39 -21.95 3.96
C SER A 140 5.10 -23.12 4.64
N ILE A 141 4.96 -23.23 5.96
CA ILE A 141 5.62 -24.26 6.79
C ILE A 141 4.97 -25.64 6.62
N LYS A 142 3.75 -25.70 6.09
CA LYS A 142 3.03 -26.92 5.68
C LYS A 142 2.11 -26.58 4.52
N THR A 143 2.39 -27.13 3.34
CA THR A 143 1.64 -26.80 2.11
C THR A 143 0.69 -27.92 1.70
N GLY A 144 -0.51 -27.55 1.23
CA GLY A 144 -1.51 -28.48 0.69
C GLY A 144 -2.18 -29.35 1.74
N GLY A 145 -3.14 -30.18 1.36
CA GLY A 145 -3.78 -31.12 2.29
C GLY A 145 -4.64 -30.46 3.37
N CYS A 146 -5.22 -29.29 3.09
CA CYS A 146 -6.15 -28.63 4.01
C CYS A 146 -7.56 -29.24 3.88
N THR A 147 -8.23 -29.52 4.99
CA THR A 147 -9.57 -30.12 5.02
C THR A 147 -10.71 -29.14 4.75
N GLU A 148 -10.44 -27.84 4.93
CA GLU A 148 -11.40 -26.77 4.66
C GLU A 148 -11.72 -26.70 3.15
N ASP A 149 -12.89 -26.18 2.82
CA ASP A 149 -13.47 -26.15 1.47
C ASP A 149 -13.51 -24.73 0.88
N CYS A 150 -12.52 -23.90 1.21
CA CYS A 150 -12.45 -22.54 0.68
C CYS A 150 -12.35 -22.55 -0.85
N GLY A 151 -13.40 -22.07 -1.54
CA GLY A 151 -13.53 -22.15 -3.01
C GLY A 151 -12.44 -21.44 -3.84
N TYR A 152 -11.63 -20.60 -3.20
CA TYR A 152 -10.49 -19.90 -3.82
C TYR A 152 -9.13 -20.54 -3.49
N CYS A 153 -9.05 -21.45 -2.52
CA CYS A 153 -7.78 -21.91 -1.97
C CYS A 153 -7.24 -23.12 -2.72
N SER A 154 -6.07 -22.99 -3.33
CA SER A 154 -5.42 -24.08 -4.06
C SER A 154 -4.93 -25.23 -3.17
N GLN A 155 -4.92 -25.05 -1.85
CA GLN A 155 -4.42 -26.01 -0.87
C GLN A 155 -5.50 -26.93 -0.28
N SER A 156 -6.77 -26.67 -0.59
CA SER A 156 -7.90 -27.50 -0.15
C SER A 156 -7.88 -28.86 -0.84
N THR A 157 -8.16 -29.92 -0.07
CA THR A 157 -8.32 -31.28 -0.61
C THR A 157 -9.64 -31.49 -1.34
N ARG A 158 -10.58 -30.54 -1.25
CA ARG A 158 -11.89 -30.63 -1.91
C ARG A 158 -11.82 -30.37 -3.41
N TYR A 159 -10.73 -29.77 -3.88
CA TYR A 159 -10.56 -29.38 -5.28
C TYR A 159 -9.31 -30.03 -5.89
N LYS A 160 -9.36 -30.32 -7.19
CA LYS A 160 -8.21 -30.83 -7.93
C LYS A 160 -7.32 -29.66 -8.34
N THR A 161 -6.13 -29.57 -7.74
CA THR A 161 -5.16 -28.50 -8.00
C THR A 161 -3.78 -29.10 -8.26
N PHE A 162 -2.83 -28.25 -8.68
CA PHE A 162 -1.44 -28.65 -8.91
C PHE A 162 -0.61 -28.72 -7.60
N VAL A 163 -1.19 -28.34 -6.46
CA VAL A 163 -0.46 -28.26 -5.19
C VAL A 163 -0.29 -29.65 -4.60
N LYS A 164 0.97 -30.10 -4.50
CA LYS A 164 1.30 -31.36 -3.83
C LYS A 164 1.42 -31.15 -2.32
N PRO A 165 0.74 -31.95 -1.48
CA PRO A 165 0.90 -31.86 -0.04
C PRO A 165 2.34 -32.13 0.38
N THR A 166 2.85 -31.30 1.29
CA THR A 166 4.16 -31.48 1.92
C THR A 166 3.97 -31.67 3.42
N PRO A 167 4.83 -32.48 4.07
CA PRO A 167 4.85 -32.54 5.52
C PRO A 167 5.27 -31.17 6.09
N THR A 168 5.00 -30.97 7.37
CA THR A 168 5.48 -29.78 8.08
C THR A 168 7.00 -29.71 8.04
N MET A 169 7.53 -28.51 7.79
CA MET A 169 8.96 -28.24 7.85
C MET A 169 9.50 -28.40 9.27
N LYS A 170 10.74 -28.85 9.38
CA LYS A 170 11.43 -28.92 10.68
C LYS A 170 11.73 -27.50 11.17
N VAL A 171 11.73 -27.30 12.49
CA VAL A 171 12.01 -26.01 13.13
C VAL A 171 13.29 -25.37 12.60
N GLN A 172 14.37 -26.14 12.50
CA GLN A 172 15.66 -25.61 12.03
C GLN A 172 15.56 -25.03 10.61
N GLN A 173 14.82 -25.69 9.71
CA GLN A 173 14.62 -25.17 8.35
C GLN A 173 13.81 -23.88 8.34
N VAL A 174 12.83 -23.75 9.25
CA VAL A 174 12.04 -22.54 9.43
C VAL A 174 12.90 -21.40 10.00
N LEU A 175 13.74 -21.69 10.99
CA LEU A 175 14.67 -20.72 11.58
C LEU A 175 15.72 -20.25 10.57
N GLU A 176 16.27 -21.14 9.76
CA GLU A 176 17.18 -20.78 8.67
C GLU A 176 16.50 -19.89 7.63
N ALA A 177 15.25 -20.20 7.26
CA ALA A 177 14.48 -19.37 6.34
C ALA A 177 14.16 -17.99 6.94
N ALA A 178 13.81 -17.94 8.24
CA ALA A 178 13.58 -16.70 8.96
C ALA A 178 14.86 -15.85 9.05
N LYS A 179 16.02 -16.49 9.28
CA LYS A 179 17.32 -15.81 9.26
C LYS A 179 17.61 -15.23 7.88
N ARG A 180 17.44 -16.01 6.80
CA ARG A 180 17.58 -15.50 5.42
C ARG A 180 16.64 -14.33 5.13
N ALA A 181 15.40 -14.39 5.61
CA ALA A 181 14.44 -13.30 5.45
C ALA A 181 14.87 -12.02 6.19
N LYS A 182 15.39 -12.17 7.42
CA LYS A 182 15.95 -11.06 8.20
C LYS A 182 17.17 -10.45 7.51
N ASP A 183 18.09 -11.29 7.04
CA ASP A 183 19.30 -10.87 6.31
C ASP A 183 18.93 -10.17 4.98
N ALA A 184 17.78 -10.51 4.39
CA ALA A 184 17.20 -9.84 3.23
C ALA A 184 16.39 -8.56 3.55
N GLY A 185 16.40 -8.10 4.81
CA GLY A 185 15.78 -6.84 5.23
C GLY A 185 14.32 -6.93 5.68
N SER A 186 13.76 -8.14 5.83
CA SER A 186 12.39 -8.31 6.31
C SER A 186 12.28 -7.96 7.80
N THR A 187 11.29 -7.14 8.17
CA THR A 187 11.03 -6.77 9.57
C THR A 187 10.09 -7.73 10.29
N ARG A 188 9.31 -8.51 9.52
CA ARG A 188 8.42 -9.55 10.03
C ARG A 188 8.55 -10.83 9.21
N PHE A 189 8.54 -11.98 9.90
CA PHE A 189 8.49 -13.30 9.28
C PHE A 189 7.17 -13.99 9.62
N CYS A 190 6.42 -14.39 8.60
CA CYS A 190 5.08 -14.95 8.72
C CYS A 190 5.12 -16.44 8.37
N MET A 191 4.54 -17.28 9.24
CA MET A 191 4.41 -18.71 8.99
C MET A 191 2.95 -19.03 8.64
N GLY A 192 2.72 -19.64 7.48
CA GLY A 192 1.42 -20.15 7.06
C GLY A 192 1.39 -21.68 7.08
N ALA A 193 0.31 -22.27 7.60
CA ALA A 193 0.13 -23.72 7.60
C ALA A 193 -1.25 -24.09 7.05
N ALA A 194 -1.30 -25.12 6.22
CA ALA A 194 -2.55 -25.64 5.65
C ALA A 194 -3.30 -26.55 6.65
N TRP A 195 -3.71 -26.00 7.79
CA TRP A 195 -4.53 -26.65 8.81
C TRP A 195 -5.77 -25.81 9.10
N ARG A 196 -6.82 -26.45 9.65
CA ARG A 196 -7.98 -25.74 10.19
C ARG A 196 -7.65 -25.03 11.50
N GLU A 197 -6.98 -25.76 12.39
CA GLU A 197 -6.65 -25.30 13.74
C GLU A 197 -5.33 -25.91 14.19
N LEU A 198 -4.66 -25.23 15.11
CA LEU A 198 -3.58 -25.80 15.90
C LEU A 198 -4.24 -26.73 16.92
N GLY A 199 -4.58 -27.96 16.52
CA GLY A 199 -5.16 -28.93 17.46
C GLY A 199 -4.25 -29.13 18.68
N ASN A 200 -4.73 -29.81 19.74
CA ASN A 200 -3.97 -30.17 20.96
C ASN A 200 -2.74 -31.09 20.73
N LYS A 201 -2.17 -31.07 19.52
CA LYS A 201 -0.94 -31.72 19.14
C LYS A 201 0.19 -30.95 19.81
N LYS A 202 0.71 -31.51 20.91
CA LYS A 202 1.94 -31.07 21.60
C LYS A 202 3.17 -30.96 20.68
N ASN A 203 3.05 -31.37 19.42
CA ASN A 203 4.11 -31.61 18.46
C ASN A 203 3.85 -30.92 17.11
N ALA A 204 3.22 -29.73 17.08
CA ALA A 204 3.02 -28.98 15.83
C ALA A 204 4.33 -28.67 15.08
N PHE A 205 5.46 -28.73 15.79
CA PHE A 205 6.80 -28.42 15.32
C PHE A 205 7.85 -29.50 15.66
N ASN A 206 7.47 -30.75 15.97
CA ASN A 206 8.48 -31.79 16.26
C ASN A 206 9.31 -32.17 15.04
#